data_AF-A0A1N7GU58-F1
#
_entry.id   AF-A0A1N7GU58-F1
#
_cell.length_a   1.000
_cell.length_b   1.000
_cell.length_c   1.000
_cell.angle_alpha   90.00
_cell.angle_beta   90.00
_cell.angle_gamma   90.00
#
_symmetry.space_group_name_H-M   'P 1'
#
loop_
_entity.id
_entity.type
_entity.pdbx_description
1 polymer ?
#
loop_
_entity_poly.entity_id
_entity_poly.type
_entity_poly.pdbx_seq_one_letter_code
_entity_poly.pdbx_strand_id
1 'polypeptide(L)'
;MSQIIIKSMEEFIEHEKLASLLNSIGDRVEDDHSEREIELMFLNQGFFRLLGYEDVGTTLRSEYTLPSGKKADFITSGKKDEIRDSQTVVYEFKSPGRKLTRHEEQLFGYMTEISAKYGVLTNGHRLRLYRNTPTGPEHLPQADLTLGAVTEGDASILIMPLGYLSIEERNIRTVAEHAAEEVVKTIPPNLRLDYSEPQLDVFAEHFADYLRDKYRESR
;
A
#
# COMPACT_ATOMS: atom_id res chain seq x y z
N MET A 1 -4.10 -10.38 -28.66
CA MET A 1 -4.92 -9.62 -27.70
C MET A 1 -4.45 -8.17 -27.73
N SER A 2 -5.36 -7.20 -27.78
CA SER A 2 -5.00 -5.79 -27.88
C SER A 2 -4.43 -5.26 -26.56
N GLN A 3 -3.44 -4.35 -26.64
CA GLN A 3 -2.77 -3.70 -25.50
C GLN A 3 -3.75 -3.09 -24.48
N ILE A 4 -4.93 -2.67 -24.96
CA ILE A 4 -5.99 -2.05 -24.15
C ILE A 4 -6.67 -3.06 -23.21
N ILE A 5 -6.88 -4.31 -23.67
CA ILE A 5 -7.54 -5.35 -22.86
C ILE A 5 -6.61 -5.82 -21.74
N ILE A 6 -5.30 -5.88 -22.03
CA ILE A 6 -4.26 -6.25 -21.06
C ILE A 6 -4.18 -5.17 -19.96
N LYS A 7 -4.12 -3.88 -20.34
CA LYS A 7 -4.09 -2.77 -19.39
C LYS A 7 -5.34 -2.67 -18.50
N SER A 8 -6.53 -2.93 -19.05
CA SER A 8 -7.75 -2.95 -18.24
C SER A 8 -7.74 -4.09 -17.23
N MET A 9 -7.34 -5.30 -17.65
CA MET A 9 -7.33 -6.49 -16.80
C MET A 9 -6.33 -6.37 -15.64
N GLU A 10 -5.24 -5.64 -15.86
CA GLU A 10 -4.20 -5.38 -14.86
C GLU A 10 -4.62 -4.41 -13.74
N GLU A 11 -5.30 -3.30 -14.08
CA GLU A 11 -5.84 -2.37 -13.07
C GLU A 11 -6.82 -3.08 -12.11
N PHE A 12 -7.59 -4.05 -12.62
CA PHE A 12 -8.53 -4.81 -11.79
C PHE A 12 -7.83 -5.68 -10.72
N ILE A 13 -6.66 -6.27 -11.01
CA ILE A 13 -6.01 -7.21 -10.08
C ILE A 13 -5.43 -6.48 -8.85
N GLU A 14 -4.85 -5.29 -9.01
CA GLU A 14 -4.36 -4.51 -7.87
C GLU A 14 -5.49 -4.03 -6.97
N HIS A 15 -6.59 -3.58 -7.58
CA HIS A 15 -7.78 -3.11 -6.88
C HIS A 15 -8.37 -4.26 -6.05
N GLU A 16 -8.46 -5.46 -6.63
CA GLU A 16 -8.90 -6.67 -5.95
C GLU A 16 -7.98 -7.06 -4.78
N LYS A 17 -6.65 -7.08 -5.01
CA LYS A 17 -5.67 -7.40 -3.95
C LYS A 17 -5.74 -6.40 -2.79
N LEU A 18 -5.86 -5.09 -3.06
CA LEU A 18 -5.97 -4.07 -2.03
C LEU A 18 -7.31 -4.16 -1.27
N ALA A 19 -8.43 -4.35 -1.99
CA ALA A 19 -9.73 -4.53 -1.37
C ALA A 19 -9.74 -5.76 -0.45
N SER A 20 -9.23 -6.89 -0.94
CA SER A 20 -9.09 -8.14 -0.17
C SER A 20 -8.24 -7.96 1.08
N LEU A 21 -7.09 -7.29 0.96
CA LEU A 21 -6.22 -6.98 2.11
C LEU A 21 -6.93 -6.10 3.15
N LEU A 22 -7.59 -5.02 2.72
CA LEU A 22 -8.31 -4.12 3.64
C LEU A 22 -9.49 -4.82 4.32
N ASN A 23 -10.18 -5.72 3.61
CA ASN A 23 -11.22 -6.57 4.19
C ASN A 23 -10.63 -7.53 5.23
N SER A 24 -9.51 -8.19 4.90
CA SER A 24 -8.81 -9.10 5.82
C SER A 24 -8.31 -8.40 7.09
N ILE A 25 -7.92 -7.14 6.99
CA ILE A 25 -7.61 -6.32 8.17
C ILE A 25 -8.89 -6.09 8.98
N GLY A 26 -9.95 -5.54 8.37
CA GLY A 26 -11.21 -5.23 9.06
C GLY A 26 -11.82 -6.43 9.78
N ASP A 27 -11.82 -7.60 9.15
CA ASP A 27 -12.36 -8.85 9.70
C ASP A 27 -11.58 -9.37 10.92
N ARG A 28 -10.32 -8.95 11.09
CA ARG A 28 -9.44 -9.36 12.19
C ARG A 28 -9.34 -8.32 13.30
N VAL A 29 -9.87 -7.12 13.11
CA VAL A 29 -9.77 -6.05 14.11
C VAL A 29 -10.78 -6.30 15.22
N GLU A 30 -10.30 -6.45 16.44
CA GLU A 30 -11.13 -6.58 17.65
C GLU A 30 -11.12 -5.26 18.45
N ASP A 31 -12.21 -4.97 19.16
CA ASP A 31 -12.41 -3.65 19.80
C ASP A 31 -11.40 -3.33 20.92
N ASP A 32 -10.74 -4.35 21.47
CA ASP A 32 -9.72 -4.22 22.51
C ASP A 32 -8.29 -4.13 21.97
N HIS A 33 -8.08 -4.25 20.65
CA HIS A 33 -6.78 -4.01 20.04
C HIS A 33 -6.28 -2.58 20.33
N SER A 34 -5.00 -2.50 20.69
CA SER A 34 -4.25 -1.27 20.84
C SER A 34 -3.97 -0.61 19.50
N GLU A 35 -3.64 0.69 19.52
CA GLU A 35 -3.20 1.45 18.33
C GLU A 35 -2.03 0.75 17.63
N ARG A 36 -1.07 0.26 18.43
CA ARG A 36 0.12 -0.44 17.94
C ARG A 36 -0.21 -1.77 17.25
N GLU A 37 -1.22 -2.50 17.72
CA GLU A 37 -1.65 -3.73 17.06
C GLU A 37 -2.25 -3.43 15.68
N ILE A 38 -3.04 -2.36 15.54
CA ILE A 38 -3.57 -1.94 14.24
C ILE A 38 -2.45 -1.56 13.28
N GLU A 39 -1.47 -0.77 13.73
CA GLU A 39 -0.27 -0.42 12.94
C GLU A 39 0.45 -1.68 12.43
N LEU A 40 0.71 -2.63 13.33
CA LEU A 40 1.41 -3.87 13.01
C LEU A 40 0.59 -4.75 12.05
N MET A 41 -0.74 -4.76 12.14
CA MET A 41 -1.58 -5.48 11.19
C MET A 41 -1.43 -4.93 9.77
N PHE A 42 -1.46 -3.61 9.58
CA PHE A 42 -1.24 -3.00 8.26
C PHE A 42 0.16 -3.31 7.72
N LEU A 43 1.18 -3.18 8.57
CA LEU A 43 2.57 -3.46 8.18
C LEU A 43 2.76 -4.94 7.79
N ASN A 44 2.35 -5.86 8.66
CA ASN A 44 2.60 -7.29 8.51
C ASN A 44 1.75 -7.94 7.42
N GLN A 45 0.54 -7.45 7.16
CA GLN A 45 -0.28 -7.92 6.05
C GLN A 45 0.17 -7.37 4.68
N GLY A 46 1.20 -6.51 4.66
CA GLY A 46 1.83 -6.06 3.42
C GLY A 46 1.14 -4.88 2.75
N PHE A 47 0.36 -4.08 3.48
CA PHE A 47 -0.32 -2.89 2.94
C PHE A 47 0.66 -1.96 2.21
N PHE A 48 1.76 -1.58 2.87
CA PHE A 48 2.76 -0.69 2.30
C PHE A 48 3.50 -1.32 1.11
N ARG A 49 3.77 -2.64 1.18
CA ARG A 49 4.38 -3.40 0.09
C ARG A 49 3.50 -3.42 -1.15
N LEU A 50 2.20 -3.62 -0.96
CA LEU A 50 1.21 -3.61 -2.05
C LEU A 50 1.15 -2.23 -2.73
N LEU A 51 1.31 -1.15 -1.96
CA LEU A 51 1.43 0.21 -2.48
C LEU A 51 2.80 0.51 -3.13
N GLY A 52 3.73 -0.43 -3.08
CA GLY A 52 5.07 -0.34 -3.69
C GLY A 52 6.18 0.13 -2.76
N TYR A 53 5.93 0.27 -1.45
CA TYR A 53 6.94 0.70 -0.48
C TYR A 53 7.61 -0.49 0.21
N GLU A 54 8.77 -0.87 -0.29
CA GLU A 54 9.60 -1.97 0.23
C GLU A 54 10.86 -1.49 0.97
N ASP A 55 11.35 -0.28 0.64
CA ASP A 55 12.59 0.26 1.20
C ASP A 55 12.33 0.94 2.57
N VAL A 56 12.42 0.16 3.65
CA VAL A 56 12.31 0.66 5.04
C VAL A 56 13.47 1.62 5.36
N GLY A 57 13.15 2.76 5.97
CA GLY A 57 14.10 3.82 6.32
C GLY A 57 14.25 4.89 5.24
N THR A 58 13.88 4.58 4.00
CA THR A 58 13.92 5.51 2.86
C THR A 58 12.52 5.84 2.37
N THR A 59 11.81 4.88 1.78
CA THR A 59 10.49 5.13 1.18
C THR A 59 9.33 4.87 2.12
N LEU A 60 9.55 4.04 3.16
CA LEU A 60 8.66 3.82 4.29
C LEU A 60 9.41 4.11 5.59
N ARG A 61 8.89 5.00 6.44
CA ARG A 61 9.50 5.36 7.74
C ARG A 61 8.46 5.28 8.84
N SER A 62 8.71 4.49 9.88
CA SER A 62 7.87 4.38 11.08
C SER A 62 8.32 5.36 12.17
N GLU A 63 7.42 5.79 13.05
CA GLU A 63 7.67 6.74 14.13
C GLU A 63 8.46 7.98 13.69
N TYR A 64 8.09 8.53 12.53
CA TYR A 64 8.81 9.64 11.96
C TYR A 64 8.68 10.87 12.86
N THR A 65 9.82 11.38 13.33
CA THR A 65 9.87 12.57 14.17
C THR A 65 9.84 13.80 13.29
N LEU A 66 8.78 14.60 13.42
CA LEU A 66 8.59 15.86 12.74
C LEU A 66 9.51 16.95 13.32
N PRO A 67 9.78 18.05 12.59
CA PRO A 67 10.54 19.21 13.10
C PRO A 67 10.09 19.74 14.47
N SER A 68 8.80 19.63 14.80
CA SER A 68 8.17 20.03 16.06
C SER A 68 8.44 19.07 17.21
N GLY A 69 9.09 17.93 16.96
CA GLY A 69 9.33 16.86 17.92
C GLY A 69 8.14 15.90 18.11
N LYS A 70 7.01 16.16 17.43
CA LYS A 70 5.90 15.20 17.38
C LYS A 70 6.27 14.01 16.51
N LYS A 71 5.58 12.89 16.71
CA LYS A 71 5.79 11.66 15.94
C LYS A 71 4.52 11.30 15.15
N ALA A 72 4.69 11.02 13.88
CA ALA A 72 3.69 10.35 13.06
C ALA A 72 3.99 8.84 13.02
N ASP A 73 2.96 8.01 12.96
CA ASP A 73 3.13 6.56 13.04
C ASP A 73 3.89 6.02 11.83
N PHE A 74 3.47 6.42 10.62
CA PHE A 74 4.23 6.15 9.41
C PHE A 74 4.21 7.34 8.45
N ILE A 75 5.27 7.46 7.67
CA ILE A 75 5.27 8.26 6.45
C ILE A 75 5.75 7.42 5.28
N THR A 76 5.14 7.63 4.12
CA THR A 76 5.66 7.16 2.85
C THR A 76 6.07 8.33 1.98
N SER A 77 7.16 8.16 1.24
CA SER A 77 7.67 9.13 0.27
C SER A 77 8.41 8.36 -0.78
N GLY A 78 8.12 8.53 -2.07
CA GLY A 78 8.93 7.80 -3.06
C GLY A 78 10.20 8.53 -3.45
N LYS A 79 10.88 8.01 -4.47
CA LYS A 79 12.16 8.52 -4.95
C LYS A 79 11.90 9.75 -5.82
N LYS A 80 12.55 10.87 -5.49
CA LYS A 80 12.37 12.19 -6.10
C LYS A 80 12.52 12.26 -7.64
N ASP A 81 12.96 11.19 -8.28
CA ASP A 81 13.42 11.17 -9.67
C ASP A 81 12.48 10.45 -10.65
N GLU A 82 11.33 9.90 -10.21
CA GLU A 82 10.39 9.20 -11.09
C GLU A 82 9.14 10.06 -11.45
N ILE A 83 8.68 9.94 -12.70
CA ILE A 83 7.63 10.74 -13.35
C ILE A 83 6.28 10.72 -12.60
N ARG A 84 6.05 9.72 -11.74
CA ARG A 84 5.01 9.77 -10.72
C ARG A 84 5.62 10.36 -9.46
N ASP A 85 5.43 11.67 -9.31
CA ASP A 85 5.74 12.44 -8.11
C ASP A 85 5.12 11.74 -6.90
N SER A 86 5.94 10.92 -6.25
CA SER A 86 5.56 10.03 -5.18
C SER A 86 5.37 10.87 -3.93
N GLN A 87 4.12 11.20 -3.72
CA GLN A 87 3.69 12.17 -2.74
C GLN A 87 4.08 11.70 -1.35
N THR A 88 4.53 12.63 -0.51
CA THR A 88 4.64 12.33 0.90
C THR A 88 3.24 12.08 1.44
N VAL A 89 3.03 10.92 2.06
CA VAL A 89 1.79 10.55 2.76
C VAL A 89 2.11 10.36 4.23
N VAL A 90 1.26 10.94 5.10
CA VAL A 90 1.28 10.68 6.54
C VAL A 90 0.20 9.67 6.88
N TYR A 91 0.52 8.67 7.70
CA TYR A 91 -0.44 7.70 8.22
C TYR A 91 -0.50 7.84 9.73
N GLU A 92 -1.71 8.01 10.25
CA GLU A 92 -2.01 8.07 11.66
C GLU A 92 -3.04 6.97 12.00
N PHE A 93 -2.68 6.13 12.96
CA PHE A 93 -3.46 5.01 13.44
C PHE A 93 -4.12 5.37 14.77
N LYS A 94 -5.25 4.74 15.07
CA LYS A 94 -5.93 4.87 16.35
C LYS A 94 -6.47 3.51 16.77
N SER A 95 -6.73 3.32 18.06
CA SER A 95 -7.42 2.10 18.52
C SER A 95 -8.86 2.03 17.97
N PRO A 96 -9.44 0.84 17.75
CA PRO A 96 -10.74 0.66 17.06
C PRO A 96 -11.92 1.44 17.63
N GLY A 97 -11.98 1.59 18.96
CA GLY A 97 -13.02 2.39 19.63
C GLY A 97 -12.90 3.91 19.48
N ARG A 98 -11.86 4.43 18.80
CA ARG A 98 -11.63 5.88 18.66
C ARG A 98 -12.35 6.46 17.45
N LYS A 99 -12.96 7.63 17.65
CA LYS A 99 -13.60 8.39 16.58
C LYS A 99 -12.55 9.19 15.80
N LEU A 100 -12.31 8.80 14.54
CA LEU A 100 -11.30 9.41 13.66
C LEU A 100 -11.41 10.95 13.58
N THR A 101 -12.62 11.52 13.46
CA THR A 101 -12.80 12.99 13.37
C THR A 101 -12.18 13.78 14.53
N ARG A 102 -11.94 13.15 15.70
CA ARG A 102 -11.31 13.83 16.85
C ARG A 102 -9.78 13.96 16.71
N HIS A 103 -9.20 13.35 15.69
CA HIS A 103 -7.75 13.30 15.45
C HIS A 103 -7.36 13.98 14.12
N GLU A 104 -8.31 14.64 13.44
CA GLU A 104 -8.07 15.36 12.18
C GLU A 104 -7.06 16.49 12.36
N GLU A 105 -7.20 17.32 13.40
CA GLU A 105 -6.29 18.43 13.65
C GLU A 105 -4.84 17.96 13.84
N GLN A 106 -4.66 16.81 14.50
CA GLN A 106 -3.34 16.20 14.70
C GLN A 106 -2.73 15.79 13.35
N LEU A 107 -3.46 15.00 12.56
CA LEU A 107 -3.02 14.59 11.23
C LEU A 107 -2.76 15.80 10.32
N PHE A 108 -3.62 16.82 10.36
CA PHE A 108 -3.49 18.02 9.52
C PHE A 108 -2.24 18.81 9.89
N GLY A 109 -1.95 18.94 11.19
CA GLY A 109 -0.69 19.51 11.66
C GLY A 109 0.52 18.78 11.07
N TYR A 110 0.49 17.45 11.05
CA TYR A 110 1.58 16.66 10.46
C TYR A 110 1.69 16.88 8.96
N MET A 111 0.56 16.83 8.24
CA MET A 111 0.53 17.05 6.79
C MET A 111 1.08 18.43 6.41
N THR A 112 0.67 19.48 7.11
CA THR A 112 1.16 20.83 6.87
C THR A 112 2.65 20.94 7.15
N GLU A 113 3.11 20.38 8.26
CA GLU A 113 4.49 20.53 8.72
C GLU A 113 5.51 19.90 7.76
N ILE A 114 5.19 18.75 7.16
CA ILE A 114 6.10 18.08 6.21
C ILE A 114 5.68 18.24 4.74
N SER A 115 4.72 19.13 4.46
CA SER A 115 4.12 19.31 3.13
C SER A 115 3.63 17.99 2.51
N ALA A 116 3.04 17.10 3.31
CA ALA A 116 2.44 15.88 2.81
C ALA A 116 1.25 16.23 1.91
N LYS A 117 1.12 15.56 0.76
CA LYS A 117 -0.03 15.78 -0.13
C LYS A 117 -1.24 14.99 0.30
N TYR A 118 -1.03 13.84 0.95
CA TYR A 118 -2.10 13.03 1.48
C TYR A 118 -1.86 12.68 2.95
N GLY A 119 -2.96 12.44 3.64
CA GLY A 119 -2.97 11.93 5.01
C GLY A 119 -4.00 10.82 5.12
N VAL A 120 -3.66 9.76 5.86
CA VAL A 120 -4.54 8.63 6.16
C VAL A 120 -4.78 8.60 7.65
N LEU A 121 -6.05 8.49 8.04
CA LEU A 121 -6.47 8.28 9.42
C LEU A 121 -7.27 6.98 9.49
N THR A 122 -6.83 6.03 10.30
CA THR A 122 -7.50 4.72 10.40
C THR A 122 -7.55 4.22 11.84
N ASN A 123 -8.59 3.45 12.16
CA ASN A 123 -8.70 2.73 13.42
C ASN A 123 -8.86 1.21 13.23
N GLY A 124 -8.53 0.69 12.04
CA GLY A 124 -8.71 -0.72 11.70
C GLY A 124 -10.13 -1.07 11.25
N HIS A 125 -11.17 -0.41 11.76
CA HIS A 125 -12.56 -0.57 11.30
C HIS A 125 -12.90 0.41 10.17
N ARG A 126 -12.34 1.62 10.21
CA ARG A 126 -12.56 2.68 9.22
C ARG A 126 -11.24 3.28 8.78
N LEU A 127 -11.17 3.67 7.51
CA LEU A 127 -10.06 4.39 6.92
C LEU A 127 -10.58 5.66 6.24
N ARG A 128 -9.92 6.78 6.50
CA ARG A 128 -10.21 8.06 5.87
C ARG A 128 -8.99 8.62 5.17
N LEU A 129 -9.20 9.12 3.96
CA LEU A 129 -8.19 9.80 3.18
C LEU A 129 -8.43 11.31 3.16
N TYR A 130 -7.36 12.05 3.34
CA TYR A 130 -7.32 13.50 3.26
C TYR A 130 -6.32 13.93 2.21
N ARG A 131 -6.61 15.02 1.51
CA ARG A 131 -5.74 15.64 0.52
C ARG A 131 -5.40 17.05 0.97
N ASN A 132 -4.13 17.40 0.92
CA ASN A 132 -3.69 18.76 1.15
C ASN A 132 -4.02 19.64 -0.06
N THR A 133 -4.75 20.72 0.16
CA THR A 133 -5.11 21.73 -0.84
C THR A 133 -4.48 23.08 -0.46
N PRO A 134 -4.51 24.11 -1.33
CA PRO A 134 -4.00 25.43 -0.98
C PRO A 134 -4.65 26.07 0.27
N THR A 135 -5.87 25.63 0.62
CA THR A 135 -6.62 26.11 1.81
C THR A 135 -6.44 25.21 3.03
N GLY A 136 -5.68 24.12 2.91
CA GLY A 136 -5.39 23.15 3.96
C GLY A 136 -5.86 21.74 3.61
N PRO A 137 -5.69 20.77 4.53
CA PRO A 137 -6.17 19.41 4.33
C PRO A 137 -7.70 19.33 4.25
N GLU A 138 -8.20 18.59 3.25
CA GLU A 138 -9.61 18.33 3.02
C GLU A 138 -9.88 16.82 3.00
N HIS A 139 -10.98 16.40 3.61
CA HIS A 139 -11.45 15.01 3.57
C HIS A 139 -11.92 14.65 2.15
N LEU A 140 -11.58 13.44 1.69
CA LEU A 140 -12.12 12.86 0.45
C LEU A 140 -13.28 11.92 0.79
N PRO A 141 -14.56 12.34 0.66
CA PRO A 141 -15.70 11.53 1.13
C PRO A 141 -15.81 10.17 0.44
N GLN A 142 -15.37 10.07 -0.81
CA GLN A 142 -15.31 8.82 -1.57
C GLN A 142 -14.25 7.83 -1.05
N ALA A 143 -13.44 8.23 -0.06
CA ALA A 143 -12.42 7.42 0.59
C ALA A 143 -12.60 7.42 2.13
N ASP A 144 -13.86 7.49 2.59
CA ASP A 144 -14.26 7.15 3.97
C ASP A 144 -14.80 5.72 3.96
N LEU A 145 -13.89 4.77 4.16
CA LEU A 145 -14.14 3.35 3.93
C LEU A 145 -14.41 2.61 5.23
N THR A 146 -15.26 1.59 5.17
CA THR A 146 -15.41 0.59 6.23
C THR A 146 -14.59 -0.63 5.85
N LEU A 147 -13.58 -0.93 6.64
CA LEU A 147 -12.76 -2.14 6.48
C LEU A 147 -13.62 -3.37 6.81
N GLY A 148 -13.49 -4.42 6.02
CA GLY A 148 -14.41 -5.58 6.00
C GLY A 148 -15.56 -5.44 5.00
N ALA A 149 -15.71 -4.27 4.37
CA ALA A 149 -16.70 -4.02 3.32
C ALA A 149 -16.16 -3.17 2.14
N VAL A 150 -14.85 -3.21 1.90
CA VAL A 150 -14.16 -2.49 0.84
C VAL A 150 -14.37 -3.19 -0.50
N THR A 151 -14.77 -2.42 -1.51
CA THR A 151 -14.91 -2.88 -2.90
C THR A 151 -13.65 -2.58 -3.72
N GLU A 152 -13.52 -3.20 -4.90
CA GLU A 152 -12.47 -2.85 -5.87
C GLU A 152 -12.55 -1.36 -6.28
N GLY A 153 -13.76 -0.81 -6.39
CA GLY A 153 -13.98 0.60 -6.69
C GLY A 153 -13.38 1.50 -5.61
N ASP A 154 -13.59 1.15 -4.34
CA ASP A 154 -13.00 1.87 -3.20
C ASP A 154 -11.47 1.78 -3.20
N ALA A 155 -10.92 0.59 -3.47
CA ALA A 155 -9.48 0.37 -3.56
C ALA A 155 -8.83 1.20 -4.69
N SER A 156 -9.50 1.34 -5.83
CA SER A 156 -9.02 2.16 -6.95
C SER A 156 -8.81 3.63 -6.57
N ILE A 157 -9.66 4.15 -5.67
CA ILE A 157 -9.59 5.54 -5.18
C ILE A 157 -8.34 5.75 -4.31
N LEU A 158 -7.84 4.71 -3.64
CA LEU A 158 -6.68 4.77 -2.77
C LEU A 158 -5.35 4.56 -3.50
N ILE A 159 -5.33 3.73 -4.55
CA ILE A 159 -4.12 3.31 -5.25
C ILE A 159 -3.35 4.46 -5.89
N MET A 160 -4.06 5.44 -6.43
CA MET A 160 -3.46 6.61 -7.07
C MET A 160 -2.90 7.63 -6.06
N PRO A 161 -3.63 7.99 -4.99
CA PRO A 161 -3.09 8.85 -3.92
C PRO A 161 -1.96 8.22 -3.11
N LEU A 162 -2.05 6.92 -2.82
CA LEU A 162 -1.21 6.29 -1.82
C LEU A 162 -0.02 5.52 -2.38
N GLY A 163 -0.09 5.01 -3.61
CA GLY A 163 0.95 4.12 -4.10
C GLY A 163 2.11 4.81 -4.80
N TYR A 164 3.29 4.20 -4.68
CA TYR A 164 4.57 4.69 -5.18
C TYR A 164 4.81 4.37 -6.67
N LEU A 165 4.50 3.13 -7.07
CA LEU A 165 4.87 2.62 -8.39
C LEU A 165 3.84 3.02 -9.46
N SER A 166 4.23 3.05 -10.73
CA SER A 166 3.25 3.08 -11.82
C SER A 166 2.43 1.79 -11.83
N ILE A 167 1.18 1.83 -12.31
CA ILE A 167 0.34 0.63 -12.50
C ILE A 167 1.15 -0.43 -13.26
N GLU A 168 1.84 -0.01 -14.33
CA GLU A 168 2.71 -0.88 -15.13
C GLU A 168 3.86 -1.53 -14.31
N GLU A 169 4.48 -0.82 -13.36
CA GLU A 169 5.52 -1.39 -12.48
C GLU A 169 4.99 -2.29 -11.37
N ARG A 170 3.78 -2.00 -10.87
CA ARG A 170 3.09 -2.84 -9.88
C ARG A 170 2.62 -4.16 -10.49
N ASN A 171 2.22 -4.13 -11.76
CA ASN A 171 1.79 -5.31 -12.51
C ASN A 171 2.91 -6.33 -12.78
N ILE A 172 4.18 -5.89 -12.77
CA ILE A 172 5.33 -6.76 -12.97
C ILE A 172 5.37 -7.88 -11.93
N ARG A 173 4.97 -7.60 -10.68
CA ARG A 173 4.95 -8.63 -9.63
C ARG A 173 3.94 -9.75 -9.92
N THR A 174 2.74 -9.41 -10.37
CA THR A 174 1.73 -10.42 -10.73
C THR A 174 2.16 -11.22 -11.96
N VAL A 175 2.78 -10.57 -12.96
CA VAL A 175 3.37 -11.26 -14.11
C VAL A 175 4.49 -12.19 -13.65
N ALA A 176 5.31 -11.78 -12.69
CA ALA A 176 6.38 -12.60 -12.13
C ALA A 176 5.83 -13.79 -11.33
N GLU A 177 4.79 -13.60 -10.51
CA GLU A 177 4.09 -14.67 -9.76
C GLU A 177 3.51 -15.72 -10.74
N HIS A 178 2.78 -15.28 -11.77
CA HIS A 178 2.23 -16.20 -12.77
C HIS A 178 3.32 -16.89 -13.61
N ALA A 179 4.36 -16.14 -14.01
CA ALA A 179 5.50 -16.71 -14.71
C ALA A 179 6.22 -17.74 -13.84
N ALA A 180 6.36 -17.49 -12.54
CA ALA A 180 6.94 -18.43 -11.59
C ALA A 180 6.09 -19.71 -11.48
N GLU A 181 4.78 -19.59 -11.32
CA GLU A 181 3.86 -20.73 -11.29
C GLU A 181 3.91 -21.57 -12.57
N GLU A 182 3.92 -20.91 -13.74
CA GLU A 182 4.03 -21.61 -15.03
C GLU A 182 5.41 -22.25 -15.22
N VAL A 183 6.49 -21.56 -14.84
CA VAL A 183 7.85 -22.11 -14.87
C VAL A 183 7.92 -23.38 -14.03
N VAL A 184 7.38 -23.37 -12.80
CA VAL A 184 7.37 -24.53 -11.90
C VAL A 184 6.65 -25.73 -12.53
N LYS A 185 5.55 -25.49 -13.26
CA LYS A 185 4.84 -26.56 -13.98
C LYS A 185 5.72 -27.18 -15.08
N THR A 186 6.57 -26.39 -15.73
CA THR A 186 7.48 -26.83 -16.82
C THR A 186 8.78 -27.48 -16.35
N ILE A 187 9.17 -27.33 -15.08
CA ILE A 187 10.37 -27.97 -14.53
C ILE A 187 10.18 -29.50 -14.56
N PRO A 188 11.11 -30.26 -15.21
CA PRO A 188 11.07 -31.71 -15.26
C PRO A 188 10.95 -32.32 -13.85
N PRO A 189 10.18 -33.41 -13.64
CA PRO A 189 9.94 -33.96 -12.30
C PRO A 189 11.20 -34.32 -11.52
N ASN A 190 12.30 -34.63 -12.21
CA ASN A 190 13.60 -34.95 -11.63
C ASN A 190 14.44 -33.72 -11.24
N LEU A 191 14.01 -32.53 -11.63
CA LEU A 191 14.59 -31.22 -11.29
C LEU A 191 13.64 -30.37 -10.43
N ARG A 192 12.42 -30.86 -10.17
CA ARG A 192 11.53 -30.28 -9.16
C ARG A 192 12.19 -30.53 -7.81
N LEU A 193 12.97 -29.54 -7.35
CA LEU A 193 13.11 -29.34 -5.91
C LEU A 193 11.68 -29.30 -5.37
N ASP A 194 11.44 -29.99 -4.26
CA ASP A 194 10.13 -30.01 -3.61
C ASP A 194 9.90 -28.59 -3.06
N TYR A 195 9.49 -27.68 -3.96
CA TYR A 195 9.28 -26.29 -3.64
C TYR A 195 8.06 -26.25 -2.75
N SER A 196 8.29 -26.16 -1.44
CA SER A 196 7.25 -25.77 -0.50
C SER A 196 6.66 -24.42 -0.93
N GLU A 197 5.37 -24.15 -0.65
CA GLU A 197 4.74 -22.85 -0.95
C GLU A 197 5.62 -21.65 -0.54
N PRO A 198 6.29 -21.64 0.64
CA PRO A 198 7.20 -20.55 1.01
C PRO A 198 8.38 -20.34 0.06
N GLN A 199 8.88 -21.40 -0.60
CA GLN A 199 9.99 -21.28 -1.56
C GLN A 199 9.53 -20.74 -2.91
N LEU A 200 8.28 -21.01 -3.30
CA LEU A 200 7.66 -20.43 -4.49
C LEU A 200 7.43 -18.94 -4.30
N ASP A 201 6.94 -18.54 -3.14
CA ASP A 201 6.75 -17.13 -2.79
C ASP A 201 8.07 -16.36 -2.85
N VAL A 202 9.13 -16.91 -2.27
CA VAL A 202 10.47 -16.30 -2.29
C VAL A 202 11.01 -16.21 -3.72
N PHE A 203 10.82 -17.23 -4.55
CA PHE A 203 11.25 -17.18 -5.96
C PHE A 203 10.47 -16.14 -6.77
N ALA A 204 9.14 -16.09 -6.60
CA ALA A 204 8.29 -15.11 -7.26
C ALA A 204 8.65 -13.68 -6.85
N GLU A 205 8.95 -13.46 -5.57
CA GLU A 205 9.41 -12.16 -5.05
C GLU A 205 10.74 -11.75 -5.70
N HIS A 206 11.74 -12.64 -5.71
CA HIS A 206 13.02 -12.36 -6.37
C HIS A 206 12.90 -12.11 -7.89
N PHE A 207 12.02 -12.85 -8.56
CA PHE A 207 11.80 -12.69 -9.99
C PHE A 207 11.05 -11.38 -10.31
N ALA A 208 10.09 -11.00 -9.47
CA ALA A 208 9.39 -9.71 -9.57
C ALA A 208 10.36 -8.54 -9.42
N ASP A 209 11.24 -8.61 -8.42
CA ASP A 209 12.24 -7.56 -8.18
C ASP A 209 13.22 -7.47 -9.34
N TYR A 210 13.70 -8.61 -9.86
CA TYR A 210 14.53 -8.63 -11.06
C TYR A 210 13.85 -7.97 -12.26
N LEU A 211 12.59 -8.29 -12.54
CA LEU A 211 11.86 -7.70 -13.66
C LEU A 211 11.59 -6.20 -13.44
N ARG A 212 11.35 -5.77 -12.20
CA ARG A 212 11.14 -4.37 -11.83
C ARG A 212 12.41 -3.55 -12.03
N ASP A 213 13.55 -4.08 -11.61
CA ASP A 213 14.86 -3.45 -11.82
C ASP A 213 15.20 -3.35 -13.31
N LYS A 214 14.93 -4.41 -14.08
CA LYS A 214 15.10 -4.38 -15.55
C LYS A 214 14.18 -3.37 -16.23
N TYR A 215 12.96 -3.22 -15.74
CA TYR A 215 12.02 -2.22 -16.24
C TYR A 215 12.52 -0.80 -15.95
N ARG A 216 13.00 -0.54 -14.73
CA ARG A 216 13.60 0.76 -14.35
C ARG A 216 14.83 1.11 -15.18
N GLU A 217 15.72 0.15 -15.42
CA GLU A 217 16.92 0.33 -16.27
C GLU A 217 16.60 0.68 -17.74
N SER A 218 15.40 0.30 -18.21
CA SER A 218 14.99 0.49 -19.61
C SER A 218 14.34 1.84 -19.92
N ARG A 219 14.17 2.70 -18.90
CA ARG A 219 13.62 4.06 -19.01
C ARG A 219 14.68 5.11 -18.72
#